data_AF-A0AAW4HG03-F1
#
_entry.id   AF-A0AAW4HG03-F1
#
_cell.length_a   1.000
_cell.length_b   1.000
_cell.length_c   1.000
_cell.angle_alpha   90.00
_cell.angle_beta   90.00
_cell.angle_gamma   90.00
#
_symmetry.space_group_name_H-M   'P 1'
#
loop_
_entity.id
_entity.type
_entity.pdbx_description
1 polymer ?
#
loop_
_entity_poly.entity_id
_entity_poly.type
_entity_poly.pdbx_seq_one_letter_code
_entity_poly.pdbx_strand_id
1 'polypeptide(L)'
;MAALVDLVNFQFENAKALSIVLEKESKIIASRVSADIEKIAKEKMTLIGRLQQTDQRIASHPHVNQLTEDTYLRERVASIQSIILDCQQINQINGEALTRAQSSFNKLNNMLQHSHGKIGMTYNAGGKTHTISTLGTNIKA
;
A
#
# COMPACT_ATOMS: atom_id res chain seq x y z
N MET A 1 -37.06 -3.19 -3.45
CA MET A 1 -36.65 -3.20 -2.02
C MET A 1 -35.59 -4.26 -1.73
N ALA A 2 -35.91 -5.57 -1.80
CA ALA A 2 -34.95 -6.65 -1.44
C ALA A 2 -33.60 -6.59 -2.18
N ALA A 3 -33.64 -6.36 -3.50
CA ALA A 3 -32.43 -6.27 -4.31
C ALA A 3 -31.45 -5.15 -3.91
N LEU A 4 -31.94 -4.02 -3.37
CA LEU A 4 -31.09 -2.92 -2.92
C LEU A 4 -30.44 -3.26 -1.57
N VAL A 5 -31.21 -3.84 -0.65
CA VAL A 5 -30.72 -4.32 0.65
C VAL A 5 -29.60 -5.35 0.45
N ASP A 6 -29.78 -6.27 -0.50
CA ASP A 6 -28.77 -7.28 -0.84
C ASP A 6 -27.49 -6.65 -1.39
N LEU A 7 -27.60 -5.63 -2.25
CA LEU A 7 -26.43 -4.90 -2.77
C LEU A 7 -25.67 -4.16 -1.67
N VAL A 8 -26.37 -3.52 -0.74
CA VAL A 8 -25.75 -2.80 0.38
C VAL A 8 -25.08 -3.79 1.34
N ASN A 9 -25.72 -4.91 1.64
CA ASN A 9 -25.12 -5.97 2.45
C ASN A 9 -23.89 -6.58 1.77
N PHE A 10 -23.94 -6.77 0.44
CA PHE A 10 -22.79 -7.23 -0.33
C PHE A 10 -21.64 -6.22 -0.30
N GLN A 11 -21.94 -4.92 -0.41
CA GLN A 11 -20.93 -3.85 -0.27
C GLN A 11 -20.28 -3.87 1.11
N PHE A 12 -21.06 -4.11 2.16
CA PHE A 12 -20.55 -4.21 3.52
C PHE A 12 -19.59 -5.39 3.72
N GLU A 13 -19.92 -6.57 3.21
CA GLU A 13 -19.04 -7.72 3.29
C GLU A 13 -17.76 -7.53 2.45
N ASN A 14 -17.85 -6.88 1.28
CA ASN A 14 -16.67 -6.50 0.51
C ASN A 14 -15.77 -5.50 1.26
N ALA A 15 -16.36 -4.52 1.96
CA ALA A 15 -15.59 -3.54 2.73
C ALA A 15 -14.85 -4.20 3.90
N LYS A 16 -15.50 -5.14 4.62
CA LYS A 16 -14.83 -5.96 5.63
C LYS A 16 -13.72 -6.82 5.06
N ALA A 17 -13.96 -7.49 3.93
CA ALA A 17 -12.95 -8.30 3.26
C ALA A 17 -11.72 -7.45 2.90
N LEU A 18 -11.93 -6.22 2.40
CA LEU A 18 -10.85 -5.28 2.11
C LEU A 18 -10.07 -4.91 3.38
N SER A 19 -10.74 -4.61 4.48
CA SER A 19 -10.11 -4.32 5.78
C SER A 19 -9.19 -5.47 6.23
N ILE A 20 -9.68 -6.71 6.17
CA ILE A 20 -8.88 -7.90 6.52
C ILE A 20 -7.66 -8.05 5.61
N VAL A 21 -7.81 -7.78 4.31
CA VAL A 21 -6.69 -7.82 3.36
C VAL A 21 -5.66 -6.75 3.67
N LEU A 22 -6.06 -5.53 4.03
CA LEU A 22 -5.15 -4.45 4.40
C LEU A 22 -4.39 -4.73 5.71
N GLU A 23 -5.03 -5.38 6.69
CA GLU A 23 -4.35 -5.83 7.91
C GLU A 23 -3.29 -6.90 7.61
N LYS A 24 -3.61 -7.84 6.71
CA LYS A 24 -2.66 -8.87 6.25
C LYS A 24 -1.52 -8.26 5.44
N GLU A 25 -1.80 -7.24 4.62
CA GLU A 25 -0.81 -6.53 3.80
C GLU A 25 0.32 -5.97 4.66
N SER A 26 0.03 -5.43 5.84
CA SER A 26 1.05 -4.93 6.77
C SER A 26 2.07 -6.03 7.16
N LYS A 27 1.58 -7.23 7.46
CA LYS A 27 2.41 -8.40 7.82
C LYS A 27 3.23 -8.92 6.63
N ILE A 28 2.63 -8.92 5.44
CA ILE A 28 3.31 -9.38 4.21
C ILE A 28 4.38 -8.38 3.76
N ILE A 29 4.13 -7.07 3.86
CA ILE A 29 5.16 -6.06 3.58
C ILE A 29 6.35 -6.24 4.53
N ALA A 30 6.10 -6.59 5.80
CA ALA A 30 7.15 -6.89 6.77
C ALA A 30 7.96 -8.16 6.44
N SER A 31 7.37 -9.17 5.78
CA SER A 31 8.10 -10.39 5.36
C SER A 31 9.07 -10.13 4.20
N ARG A 32 8.91 -9.03 3.46
CA ARG A 32 9.75 -8.61 2.33
C ARG A 32 9.83 -9.64 1.20
N VAL A 33 8.82 -10.51 1.07
CA VAL A 33 8.72 -11.51 -0.01
C VAL A 33 7.94 -10.91 -1.18
N SER A 34 8.61 -10.64 -2.30
CA SER A 34 8.01 -9.97 -3.46
C SER A 34 6.78 -10.70 -4.03
N ALA A 35 6.83 -12.03 -4.09
CA ALA A 35 5.71 -12.84 -4.61
C ALA A 35 4.44 -12.71 -3.75
N ASP A 36 4.59 -12.65 -2.42
CA ASP A 36 3.47 -12.50 -1.50
C ASP A 36 2.89 -11.08 -1.57
N ILE A 37 3.75 -10.07 -1.70
CA ILE A 37 3.34 -8.67 -1.89
C ILE A 37 2.54 -8.52 -3.18
N GLU A 38 2.97 -9.15 -4.27
CA GLU A 38 2.24 -9.12 -5.55
C GLU A 38 0.87 -9.83 -5.44
N LYS A 39 0.82 -10.97 -4.75
CA LYS A 39 -0.42 -11.73 -4.55
C LYS A 39 -1.46 -10.91 -3.78
N ILE A 40 -1.06 -10.28 -2.67
CA ILE A 40 -1.99 -9.49 -1.86
C ILE A 40 -2.41 -8.19 -2.56
N ALA A 41 -1.53 -7.59 -3.37
CA ALA A 41 -1.87 -6.45 -4.21
C ALA A 41 -2.96 -6.80 -5.24
N LYS A 42 -2.88 -7.96 -5.90
CA LYS A 42 -3.91 -8.43 -6.84
C LYS A 42 -5.25 -8.68 -6.15
N GLU A 43 -5.24 -9.27 -4.96
CA GLU A 43 -6.44 -9.50 -4.15
C GLU A 43 -7.12 -8.17 -3.78
N LYS A 44 -6.34 -7.21 -3.29
CA LYS A 44 -6.78 -5.84 -2.98
C LYS A 44 -7.38 -5.13 -4.19
N MET A 45 -6.72 -5.17 -5.36
CA MET A 45 -7.25 -4.58 -6.60
C MET A 45 -8.59 -5.21 -7.01
N THR A 46 -8.72 -6.53 -6.85
CA THR A 46 -9.97 -7.23 -7.15
C THR A 46 -11.11 -6.78 -6.23
N LEU A 47 -10.84 -6.64 -4.93
CA LEU A 47 -11.84 -6.16 -3.96
C LEU A 47 -12.24 -4.71 -4.21
N ILE A 48 -11.28 -3.83 -4.51
CA ILE A 48 -11.57 -2.42 -4.87
C ILE A 48 -12.44 -2.36 -6.13
N GLY A 49 -12.12 -3.16 -7.16
CA GLY A 49 -12.93 -3.24 -8.38
C GLY A 49 -14.36 -3.70 -8.10
N ARG A 50 -14.54 -4.71 -7.24
CA ARG A 50 -15.88 -5.18 -6.81
C ARG A 50 -16.66 -4.13 -6.03
N LEU A 51 -15.98 -3.41 -5.12
CA LEU A 51 -16.58 -2.30 -4.37
C LEU A 51 -17.05 -1.20 -5.32
N GLN A 52 -16.23 -0.82 -6.30
CA GLN A 52 -16.59 0.20 -7.29
C GLN A 52 -17.76 -0.22 -8.18
N GLN A 53 -17.75 -1.47 -8.67
CA GLN A 53 -18.85 -2.00 -9.48
C GLN A 53 -20.16 -2.06 -8.69
N THR A 54 -20.10 -2.50 -7.44
CA THR A 54 -21.29 -2.59 -6.57
C THR A 54 -21.81 -1.20 -6.22
N ASP A 55 -20.92 -0.24 -5.96
CA ASP A 55 -21.29 1.15 -5.70
C ASP A 55 -21.99 1.80 -6.91
N GLN A 56 -21.47 1.56 -8.13
CA GLN A 56 -22.13 1.99 -9.37
C GLN A 56 -23.53 1.36 -9.53
N ARG A 57 -23.67 0.08 -9.20
CA ARG A 57 -24.98 -0.61 -9.24
C ARG A 57 -25.96 -0.01 -8.24
N ILE A 58 -25.49 0.30 -7.03
CA ILE A 58 -26.30 0.96 -6.00
C ILE A 58 -26.72 2.36 -6.47
N ALA A 59 -25.80 3.16 -7.01
CA ALA A 59 -26.08 4.51 -7.52
C ALA A 59 -27.07 4.51 -8.69
N SER A 60 -27.00 3.50 -9.57
CA SER A 60 -27.93 3.33 -10.69
C SER A 60 -29.30 2.74 -10.30
N HIS A 61 -29.48 2.31 -9.05
CA HIS A 61 -30.69 1.61 -8.64
C HIS A 61 -31.88 2.58 -8.55
N PRO A 62 -33.06 2.26 -9.10
CA PRO A 62 -34.27 3.10 -9.06
C PRO A 62 -34.78 3.49 -7.65
N HIS A 63 -34.23 2.86 -6.61
CA HIS A 63 -34.65 3.01 -5.23
C HIS A 63 -33.54 3.57 -4.34
N VAL A 64 -32.53 4.23 -4.94
CA VAL A 64 -31.39 4.79 -4.20
C VAL A 64 -31.81 5.76 -3.08
N ASN A 65 -32.94 6.46 -3.24
CA ASN A 65 -33.51 7.34 -2.21
C ASN A 65 -33.85 6.59 -0.89
N GLN A 66 -34.07 5.28 -0.96
CA GLN A 66 -34.32 4.44 0.22
C GLN A 66 -33.10 4.31 1.13
N LEU A 67 -31.88 4.58 0.62
CA LEU A 67 -30.68 4.63 1.45
C LEU A 67 -30.74 5.74 2.51
N THR A 68 -31.53 6.79 2.26
CA THR A 68 -31.75 7.90 3.20
C THR A 68 -33.06 7.77 3.98
N GLU A 69 -34.09 7.19 3.37
CA GLU A 69 -35.43 7.06 3.96
C GLU A 69 -35.52 5.89 4.95
N ASP A 70 -34.83 4.77 4.68
CA ASP A 70 -34.83 3.59 5.53
C ASP A 70 -33.72 3.67 6.59
N THR A 71 -34.09 3.59 7.86
CA THR A 71 -33.16 3.61 9.00
C THR A 71 -32.13 2.48 8.93
N TYR A 72 -32.53 1.28 8.52
CA TYR A 72 -31.62 0.14 8.42
C TYR A 72 -30.55 0.36 7.35
N LEU A 73 -30.97 0.82 6.16
CA LEU A 73 -30.04 1.08 5.06
C LEU A 73 -29.10 2.24 5.38
N ARG A 74 -29.61 3.30 6.02
CA ARG A 74 -28.81 4.44 6.46
C ARG A 74 -27.72 4.03 7.45
N GLU A 75 -28.04 3.22 8.46
CA GLU A 75 -27.06 2.69 9.41
C GLU A 75 -26.02 1.78 8.73
N ARG A 76 -26.45 0.97 7.76
CA ARG A 76 -25.54 0.14 6.97
C ARG A 76 -24.58 0.98 6.13
N VAL A 77 -25.07 2.00 5.44
CA VAL A 77 -24.24 2.92 4.66
C VAL A 77 -23.23 3.64 5.55
N ALA A 78 -23.64 4.13 6.72
CA ALA A 78 -22.74 4.75 7.69
C ALA A 78 -21.66 3.77 8.17
N SER A 79 -22.02 2.52 8.43
CA SER A 79 -21.06 1.47 8.81
C SER A 79 -20.05 1.17 7.69
N ILE A 80 -20.51 1.10 6.43
CA ILE A 80 -19.64 0.93 5.26
C ILE A 80 -18.67 2.11 5.16
N GLN A 81 -19.15 3.33 5.28
CA GLN A 81 -18.32 4.53 5.22
C GLN A 81 -17.24 4.54 6.30
N SER A 82 -17.57 4.15 7.53
CA SER A 82 -16.60 4.00 8.62
C SER A 82 -15.51 3.00 8.26
N ILE A 83 -15.88 1.81 7.79
CA ILE A 83 -14.90 0.77 7.41
C ILE A 83 -14.00 1.25 6.27
N ILE A 84 -14.56 1.94 5.28
CA ILE A 84 -13.78 2.47 4.15
C ILE A 84 -12.81 3.57 4.62
N LEU A 85 -13.21 4.42 5.56
CA LEU A 85 -12.32 5.42 6.15
C LEU A 85 -11.14 4.75 6.88
N ASP A 86 -11.42 3.72 7.67
CA ASP A 86 -10.39 2.94 8.35
C ASP A 86 -9.45 2.26 7.34
N CYS A 87 -10.01 1.70 6.26
CA CYS A 87 -9.24 1.12 5.16
C CYS A 87 -8.32 2.15 4.49
N GLN A 88 -8.77 3.39 4.32
CA GLN A 88 -7.93 4.47 3.75
C GLN A 88 -6.75 4.79 4.66
N GLN A 89 -6.96 4.88 5.98
CA GLN A 89 -5.87 5.09 6.94
C GLN A 89 -4.86 3.94 6.93
N ILE A 90 -5.33 2.69 6.99
CA ILE A 90 -4.44 1.51 6.97
C ILE A 90 -3.66 1.45 5.65
N ASN A 91 -4.32 1.74 4.52
CA ASN A 91 -3.68 1.77 3.22
C ASN A 91 -2.57 2.84 3.14
N GLN A 92 -2.78 4.02 3.73
CA GLN A 92 -1.75 5.05 3.81
C GLN A 92 -0.54 4.57 4.62
N ILE A 93 -0.78 3.98 5.79
CA ILE A 93 0.29 3.42 6.65
C ILE A 93 1.09 2.34 5.90
N ASN A 94 0.40 1.44 5.20
CA ASN A 94 1.03 0.39 4.40
C ASN A 94 1.85 0.98 3.23
N GLY A 95 1.35 2.02 2.56
CA GLY A 95 2.05 2.72 1.49
C GLY A 95 3.34 3.40 1.95
N GLU A 96 3.32 4.03 3.13
CA GLU A 96 4.52 4.58 3.75
C GLU A 96 5.52 3.49 4.14
N ALA A 97 5.05 2.38 4.71
CA ALA A 97 5.90 1.25 5.08
C ALA A 97 6.62 0.67 3.85
N LEU A 98 5.90 0.53 2.73
CA LEU A 98 6.46 0.07 1.46
C LEU A 98 7.53 1.05 0.93
N THR A 99 7.24 2.35 0.96
CA THR A 99 8.18 3.41 0.52
C THR A 99 9.45 3.40 1.36
N ARG A 100 9.33 3.28 2.69
CA ARG A 100 10.48 3.16 3.61
C ARG A 100 11.32 1.91 3.32
N ALA A 101 10.67 0.79 3.03
CA ALA A 101 11.35 -0.47 2.69
C ALA A 101 12.17 -0.32 1.40
N GLN A 102 11.59 0.30 0.36
CA GLN A 102 12.27 0.56 -0.92
C GLN A 102 13.45 1.53 -0.75
N SER A 103 13.26 2.64 -0.03
CA SER A 103 14.33 3.63 0.22
C SER A 103 15.53 3.01 0.94
N SER A 104 15.27 2.18 1.95
CA SER A 104 16.32 1.48 2.70
C SER A 104 17.10 0.49 1.82
N PHE A 105 16.40 -0.23 0.93
CA PHE A 105 17.03 -1.12 -0.04
C PHE A 105 17.89 -0.35 -1.04
N ASN A 106 17.38 0.75 -1.59
CA ASN A 106 18.12 1.61 -2.51
C ASN A 106 19.38 2.20 -1.85
N LYS A 107 19.27 2.64 -0.59
CA LYS A 107 20.41 3.14 0.19
C LYS A 107 21.47 2.06 0.40
N LEU A 108 21.06 0.84 0.74
CA LEU A 108 21.97 -0.31 0.87
C LEU A 108 22.65 -0.64 -0.46
N ASN A 109 21.89 -0.72 -1.56
CA ASN A 109 22.42 -0.98 -2.89
C ASN A 109 23.45 0.08 -3.30
N ASN A 110 23.15 1.36 -3.05
CA ASN A 110 24.09 2.45 -3.28
C ASN A 110 25.35 2.25 -2.44
N MET A 111 25.25 1.97 -1.13
CA MET A 111 26.43 1.70 -0.30
C MET A 111 27.26 0.51 -0.78
N LEU A 112 26.63 -0.58 -1.22
CA LEU A 112 27.31 -1.74 -1.78
C LEU A 112 28.07 -1.37 -3.06
N GLN A 113 27.45 -0.63 -3.99
CA GLN A 113 28.12 -0.16 -5.21
C GLN A 113 29.32 0.76 -4.89
N HIS A 114 29.16 1.67 -3.92
CA HIS A 114 30.26 2.53 -3.46
C HIS A 114 31.38 1.74 -2.74
N SER A 115 31.04 0.65 -2.05
CA SER A 115 32.00 -0.26 -1.41
C SER A 115 32.77 -1.07 -2.45
N HIS A 116 32.09 -1.66 -3.45
CA HIS A 116 32.72 -2.39 -4.55
C HIS A 116 33.67 -1.51 -5.39
N GLY A 117 33.34 -0.22 -5.58
CA GLY A 117 34.24 0.75 -6.20
C GLY A 117 35.53 1.04 -5.41
N LYS A 118 35.57 0.73 -4.10
CA LYS A 118 36.77 0.86 -3.26
C LYS A 118 37.50 -0.46 -2.99
N ILE A 119 36.85 -1.61 -3.11
CA ILE A 119 37.47 -2.94 -2.90
C ILE A 119 38.43 -3.33 -4.05
N GLY A 120 38.34 -2.67 -5.21
CA GLY A 120 39.32 -2.80 -6.30
C GLY A 120 40.68 -2.11 -6.07
N MET A 121 40.91 -1.48 -4.92
CA MET A 121 42.15 -0.76 -4.58
C MET A 121 43.02 -1.47 -3.54
N THR A 122 42.78 -2.76 -3.29
CA THR A 122 43.71 -3.60 -2.52
C THR A 122 44.43 -4.56 -3.45
N TYR A 123 45.75 -4.34 -3.58
CA TYR A 123 46.75 -5.04 -4.39
C TYR A 123 46.89 -4.59 -5.85
N ASN A 124 47.55 -3.44 -6.05
CA ASN A 124 48.66 -3.41 -7.00
C ASN A 124 49.99 -3.22 -6.24
N ALA A 125 50.77 -4.30 -6.20
CA ALA A 125 52.17 -4.26 -5.82
C ALA A 125 52.93 -3.45 -6.87
N GLY A 126 53.14 -2.15 -6.62
CA GLY A 126 53.82 -1.26 -7.55
C GLY A 126 53.64 0.20 -7.12
N GLY A 127 54.43 0.62 -6.14
CA GLY A 127 54.27 1.90 -5.46
C GLY A 127 54.18 3.11 -6.40
N LYS A 128 53.21 3.98 -6.14
CA LYS A 128 53.39 5.34 -5.59
C LYS A 128 52.04 5.84 -5.05
N THR A 129 52.00 6.21 -3.78
CA THR A 129 50.85 6.81 -3.11
C THR A 129 50.75 8.28 -3.47
N HIS A 130 49.75 8.67 -4.27
CA HIS A 130 49.35 10.08 -4.37
C HIS A 130 48.17 10.31 -3.42
N THR A 131 48.49 10.60 -2.16
CA THR A 131 47.56 11.22 -1.21
C THR A 131 47.45 12.70 -1.53
N ILE A 132 46.51 13.07 -2.41
CA ILE A 132 46.02 14.45 -2.43
C ILE A 132 44.64 14.43 -1.77
N SER A 133 44.70 14.63 -0.46
CA SER A 133 43.57 15.03 0.36
C SER A 133 43.15 16.43 -0.08
N THR A 134 42.01 16.54 -0.72
CA THR A 134 41.23 17.77 -0.64
C THR A 134 39.83 17.39 -0.21
N LEU A 135 39.62 17.48 1.11
CA LEU A 135 38.34 17.55 1.78
C LEU A 135 37.48 18.63 1.12
N GLY A 136 36.71 18.26 0.11
CA GLY A 136 35.65 19.09 -0.47
C GLY A 136 34.34 18.82 0.25
N THR A 137 34.21 19.32 1.47
CA THR A 137 32.91 19.46 2.14
C THR A 137 32.00 20.33 1.28
N ASN A 138 30.97 19.74 0.68
CA ASN A 138 29.77 20.45 0.25
C ASN A 138 28.55 19.64 0.72
N ILE A 139 28.23 19.81 2.00
CA ILE A 139 26.89 19.56 2.51
C ILE A 139 26.00 20.66 1.94
N LYS A 140 24.92 20.31 1.24
CA LYS A 140 23.83 21.24 0.90
C LYS A 140 22.73 21.13 1.94
N ALA A 141 22.33 22.29 2.46
CA ALA A 141 21.07 22.53 3.17
C ALA A 141 19.90 22.54 2.18
#